data_AF-A0A0Q4FKS0-F1
#
_entry.id   AF-A0A0Q4FKS0-F1
#
_cell.length_a   1.000
_cell.length_b   1.000
_cell.length_c   1.000
_cell.angle_alpha   90.00
_cell.angle_beta   90.00
_cell.angle_gamma   90.00
#
_symmetry.space_group_name_H-M   'P 1'
#
loop_
_entity.id
_entity.type
_entity.pdbx_description
1 polymer ?
#
loop_
_entity_poly.entity_id
_entity_poly.type
_entity_poly.pdbx_seq_one_letter_code
_entity_poly.pdbx_strand_id
1 'polypeptide(L)'
;MKHLPFIKIFITLTFFLLTTICCDKEKNEFIPLDHMTFTNSYYKNSVKISYYVLINDPDSEDNVLKTEIIRYVKNRMQNNQALKDPNTVSLNFVFYKKTGNTSYFMNHKEDPGGLMSEEISHYREDYIANYNISKCNGGKTEKIYLHDLTEETVVNGCN
;
A
#
# COMPACT_ATOMS: atom_id res chain seq x y z
N MET A 1 56.41 4.02 -26.81
CA MET A 1 55.50 3.70 -25.68
C MET A 1 54.79 4.98 -25.20
N LYS A 2 53.66 5.39 -25.82
CA LYS A 2 52.95 6.65 -25.46
C LYS A 2 51.50 6.45 -24.96
N HIS A 3 51.03 5.20 -24.84
CA HIS A 3 49.62 4.90 -24.51
C HIS A 3 49.37 4.53 -23.04
N LEU A 4 50.42 4.33 -22.21
CA LEU A 4 50.26 3.99 -20.80
C LEU A 4 49.48 5.02 -19.94
N PRO A 5 49.63 6.35 -20.10
CA PRO A 5 48.90 7.29 -19.24
C PRO A 5 47.41 7.35 -19.58
N PHE A 6 47.04 7.18 -20.86
CA PHE A 6 45.65 7.18 -21.31
C PHE A 6 44.86 5.96 -20.80
N ILE A 7 45.50 4.79 -20.72
CA ILE A 7 44.88 3.57 -20.18
C ILE A 7 44.59 3.73 -18.68
N LYS A 8 45.50 4.35 -17.91
CA LYS A 8 45.29 4.60 -16.47
C LYS A 8 44.11 5.53 -16.22
N ILE A 9 43.97 6.60 -17.01
CA ILE A 9 42.85 7.56 -16.92
C ILE A 9 41.52 6.87 -17.24
N PHE A 10 41.49 6.03 -18.30
CA PHE A 10 40.28 5.29 -18.65
C PHE A 10 39.85 4.33 -17.53
N ILE A 11 40.78 3.57 -16.94
CA ILE A 11 40.47 2.63 -15.85
C ILE A 11 39.94 3.36 -14.60
N THR A 12 40.48 4.54 -14.28
CA THR A 12 39.99 5.32 -13.12
C THR A 12 38.60 5.91 -13.37
N LEU A 13 38.33 6.38 -14.60
CA LEU A 13 37.02 6.93 -14.96
C LEU A 13 35.91 5.86 -14.94
N THR A 14 36.21 4.64 -15.40
CA THR A 14 35.25 3.52 -15.39
C THR A 14 34.94 3.04 -13.97
N PHE A 15 35.94 3.05 -13.06
CA PHE A 15 35.72 2.69 -11.65
C PHE A 15 34.86 3.73 -10.92
N PHE A 16 34.95 5.00 -11.29
CA PHE A 16 34.12 6.08 -10.72
C PHE A 16 32.68 6.05 -11.25
N LEU A 17 32.45 5.54 -12.47
CA LEU A 17 31.09 5.33 -13.01
C LEU A 17 30.38 4.11 -12.40
N LEU A 18 31.12 3.12 -11.90
CA LEU A 18 30.56 1.89 -11.33
C LEU A 18 30.09 2.07 -9.87
N THR A 19 30.58 3.09 -9.15
CA THR A 19 30.15 3.35 -7.76
C THR A 19 28.90 4.21 -7.65
N THR A 20 28.37 4.76 -8.76
CA THR A 20 27.13 5.55 -8.77
C THR A 20 25.88 4.72 -9.05
N ILE A 21 25.99 3.40 -9.21
CA ILE A 21 24.83 2.51 -9.07
C ILE A 21 24.59 2.34 -7.56
N CYS A 22 24.21 3.45 -6.92
CA CYS A 22 23.65 3.40 -5.59
C CYS A 22 22.37 2.59 -5.71
N CYS A 23 22.26 1.48 -4.98
CA CYS A 23 20.98 0.86 -4.73
C CYS A 23 20.14 1.86 -3.94
N ASP A 24 19.46 2.78 -4.63
CA ASP A 24 18.33 3.48 -4.06
C ASP A 24 17.32 2.39 -3.74
N LYS A 25 17.24 2.01 -2.46
CA LYS A 25 16.15 1.16 -2.00
C LYS A 25 14.86 1.88 -2.37
N GLU A 26 14.05 1.23 -3.20
CA GLU A 26 12.73 1.74 -3.52
C GLU A 26 11.95 1.86 -2.21
N LYS A 27 11.67 3.09 -1.81
CA LYS A 27 10.81 3.36 -0.66
C LYS A 27 9.38 3.03 -0.99
N ASN A 28 8.56 2.85 0.04
CA ASN A 28 7.13 2.59 -0.09
C ASN A 28 6.80 1.34 -0.94
N GLU A 29 7.59 0.28 -0.84
CA GLU A 29 7.26 -0.97 -1.54
C GLU A 29 5.93 -1.53 -1.00
N PHE A 30 4.90 -1.58 -1.86
CA PHE A 30 3.57 -2.06 -1.51
C PHE A 30 3.46 -3.57 -1.70
N ILE A 31 3.17 -4.28 -0.61
CA ILE A 31 3.08 -5.74 -0.56
C ILE A 31 1.63 -6.13 -0.25
N PRO A 32 0.82 -6.50 -1.27
CA PRO A 32 -0.56 -6.90 -1.07
C PRO A 32 -0.66 -8.21 -0.31
N LEU A 33 -1.53 -8.27 0.70
CA LEU A 33 -1.85 -9.48 1.46
C LEU A 33 -3.16 -10.09 0.92
N ASP A 34 -3.15 -10.49 -0.36
CA ASP A 34 -4.38 -10.87 -1.07
C ASP A 34 -5.13 -12.04 -0.39
N HIS A 35 -4.41 -12.95 0.29
CA HIS A 35 -4.98 -14.07 1.06
C HIS A 35 -5.75 -13.63 2.32
N MET A 36 -5.59 -12.38 2.75
CA MET A 36 -6.32 -11.76 3.87
C MET A 36 -7.50 -10.90 3.41
N THR A 37 -7.82 -10.88 2.11
CA THR A 37 -8.97 -10.10 1.62
C THR A 37 -10.24 -10.49 2.38
N PHE A 38 -10.77 -9.53 3.13
CA PHE A 38 -11.91 -9.77 4.01
C PHE A 38 -13.18 -9.22 3.37
N THR A 39 -14.17 -10.09 3.17
CA THR A 39 -15.46 -9.73 2.58
C THR A 39 -16.53 -9.83 3.64
N ASN A 40 -17.26 -8.75 3.86
CA ASN A 40 -18.29 -8.67 4.86
C ASN A 40 -19.66 -8.34 4.26
N SER A 41 -20.70 -9.06 4.68
CA SER A 41 -22.09 -8.89 4.22
C SER A 41 -23.06 -8.72 5.40
N TYR A 42 -22.87 -7.67 6.22
CA TYR A 42 -23.66 -7.46 7.44
C TYR A 42 -25.17 -7.18 7.23
N TYR A 43 -25.59 -6.51 6.15
CA TYR A 43 -26.99 -6.05 6.02
C TYR A 43 -27.46 -5.99 4.55
N LYS A 44 -28.64 -6.57 4.25
CA LYS A 44 -29.32 -6.50 2.93
C LYS A 44 -28.40 -6.73 1.72
N ASN A 45 -27.55 -7.75 1.76
CA ASN A 45 -26.57 -8.05 0.70
C ASN A 45 -25.56 -6.93 0.40
N SER A 46 -25.38 -5.96 1.30
CA SER A 46 -24.37 -4.91 1.13
C SER A 46 -22.98 -5.48 1.46
N VAL A 47 -22.21 -5.74 0.41
CA VAL A 47 -20.86 -6.31 0.49
C VAL A 47 -19.83 -5.20 0.66
N LYS A 48 -19.02 -5.32 1.72
CA LYS A 48 -17.84 -4.50 1.95
C LYS A 48 -16.60 -5.37 1.83
N ILE A 49 -15.62 -4.95 1.06
CA ILE A 49 -14.37 -5.71 0.87
C ILE A 49 -13.21 -4.89 1.40
N SER A 50 -12.40 -5.51 2.26
CA SER A 50 -11.16 -4.92 2.77
C SER A 50 -9.96 -5.66 2.20
N TYR A 51 -9.03 -4.90 1.62
CA TYR A 51 -7.73 -5.36 1.15
C TYR A 51 -6.65 -4.87 2.12
N TYR A 52 -5.80 -5.77 2.58
CA TYR A 52 -4.67 -5.42 3.44
C TYR A 52 -3.39 -5.32 2.62
N VAL A 53 -2.57 -4.32 2.92
CA VAL A 53 -1.32 -4.03 2.21
C VAL A 53 -0.27 -3.63 3.23
N LEU A 54 0.91 -4.24 3.14
CA LEU A 54 2.07 -3.77 3.89
C LEU A 54 2.85 -2.77 3.04
N ILE A 55 3.43 -1.76 3.68
CA ILE A 55 4.35 -0.81 3.06
C ILE A 55 5.72 -1.02 3.69
N ASN A 56 6.70 -1.46 2.89
CA ASN A 56 8.09 -1.55 3.31
C ASN A 56 8.73 -0.16 3.25
N ASP A 57 9.52 0.17 4.28
CA ASP A 57 10.24 1.45 4.40
C ASP A 57 9.39 2.67 4.00
N PRO A 58 8.25 2.91 4.71
CA PRO A 58 7.36 4.00 4.37
C PRO A 58 8.04 5.34 4.61
N ASP A 59 7.87 6.28 3.69
CA ASP A 59 8.35 7.64 3.85
C ASP A 59 7.75 8.28 5.11
N SER A 60 8.60 9.01 5.84
CA SER A 60 8.20 9.79 7.01
C SER A 60 7.46 11.08 6.63
N GLU A 61 7.49 11.48 5.36
CA GLU A 61 6.77 12.64 4.85
C GLU A 61 5.38 12.24 4.35
N ASP A 62 4.35 12.60 5.13
CA ASP A 62 2.96 12.23 4.87
C ASP A 62 2.48 12.58 3.46
N ASN A 63 2.93 13.70 2.88
CA ASN A 63 2.50 14.13 1.55
C ASN A 63 2.99 13.22 0.43
N VAL A 64 4.24 12.73 0.53
CA VAL A 64 4.82 11.80 -0.47
C VAL A 64 4.09 10.47 -0.36
N LEU A 65 4.07 9.89 0.83
CA LEU A 65 3.42 8.60 1.11
C LEU A 65 1.93 8.61 0.73
N LYS A 66 1.19 9.68 1.05
CA LYS A 66 -0.22 9.86 0.66
C LYS A 66 -0.41 9.79 -0.85
N THR A 67 0.44 10.49 -1.61
CA THR A 67 0.39 10.51 -3.08
C THR A 67 0.63 9.11 -3.65
N GLU A 68 1.54 8.35 -3.04
CA GLU A 68 1.89 7.00 -3.46
C GLU A 68 0.76 6.00 -3.16
N ILE A 69 0.14 6.10 -1.98
CA ILE A 69 -1.05 5.32 -1.60
C ILE A 69 -2.19 5.58 -2.60
N ILE A 70 -2.49 6.85 -2.91
CA ILE A 70 -3.53 7.21 -3.90
C ILE A 70 -3.20 6.56 -5.26
N ARG A 71 -1.95 6.63 -5.71
CA ARG A 71 -1.50 6.03 -6.98
C ARG A 71 -1.65 4.51 -6.97
N TYR A 72 -1.20 3.85 -5.91
CA TYR A 72 -1.30 2.41 -5.73
C TYR A 72 -2.76 1.94 -5.81
N VAL A 73 -3.66 2.59 -5.07
CA VAL A 73 -5.09 2.25 -5.06
C VAL A 73 -5.70 2.45 -6.44
N LYS A 74 -5.44 3.58 -7.12
CA LYS A 74 -5.94 3.83 -8.48
C LYS A 74 -5.49 2.75 -9.47
N ASN A 75 -4.22 2.32 -9.39
CA ASN A 75 -3.71 1.24 -10.23
C ASN A 75 -4.38 -0.10 -9.93
N ARG A 76 -4.54 -0.47 -8.64
CA ARG A 76 -5.29 -1.69 -8.27
C ARG A 76 -6.74 -1.64 -8.78
N MET A 77 -7.36 -0.48 -8.75
CA MET A 77 -8.74 -0.28 -9.19
C MET A 77 -8.95 -0.42 -10.70
N GLN A 78 -7.92 -0.26 -11.54
CA GLN A 78 -8.05 -0.49 -12.99
C GLN A 78 -8.42 -1.94 -13.31
N ASN A 79 -7.93 -2.89 -12.50
CA ASN A 79 -8.17 -4.32 -12.68
C ASN A 79 -9.22 -4.88 -11.71
N ASN A 80 -9.60 -4.11 -10.68
CA ASN A 80 -10.57 -4.55 -9.68
C ASN A 80 -12.01 -4.41 -10.20
N GLN A 81 -12.71 -5.54 -10.32
CA GLN A 81 -14.10 -5.58 -10.79
C GLN A 81 -15.14 -5.66 -9.66
N ALA A 82 -14.72 -5.66 -8.38
CA ALA A 82 -15.62 -5.85 -7.26
C ALA A 82 -16.70 -4.75 -7.20
N LEU A 83 -16.35 -3.50 -7.52
CA LEU A 83 -17.34 -2.41 -7.63
C LEU A 83 -18.29 -2.54 -8.84
N LYS A 84 -18.10 -3.50 -9.76
CA LYS A 84 -19.12 -3.78 -10.80
C LYS A 84 -20.29 -4.60 -10.24
N ASP A 85 -20.06 -5.37 -9.17
CA ASP A 85 -21.13 -6.12 -8.51
C ASP A 85 -22.09 -5.13 -7.83
N PRO A 86 -23.41 -5.15 -8.15
CA PRO A 86 -24.39 -4.24 -7.56
C PRO A 86 -24.46 -4.34 -6.04
N ASN A 87 -24.12 -5.49 -5.45
CA ASN A 87 -24.15 -5.73 -4.02
C ASN A 87 -22.91 -5.17 -3.31
N THR A 88 -21.79 -4.97 -4.00
CA THR A 88 -20.59 -4.38 -3.39
C THR A 88 -20.79 -2.87 -3.23
N VAL A 89 -20.93 -2.43 -1.98
CA VAL A 89 -21.20 -1.04 -1.64
C VAL A 89 -19.92 -0.25 -1.39
N SER A 90 -18.86 -0.89 -0.92
CA SER A 90 -17.59 -0.20 -0.65
C SER A 90 -16.39 -1.14 -0.69
N LEU A 91 -15.25 -0.58 -1.10
CA LEU A 91 -13.94 -1.17 -0.92
C LEU A 91 -13.15 -0.38 0.11
N ASN A 92 -12.26 -1.06 0.80
CA ASN A 92 -11.38 -0.47 1.77
C ASN A 92 -9.97 -1.02 1.58
N PHE A 93 -8.97 -0.16 1.46
CA PHE A 93 -7.57 -0.57 1.48
C PHE A 93 -6.97 -0.14 2.81
N VAL A 94 -6.42 -1.09 3.56
CA VAL A 94 -5.85 -0.86 4.88
C VAL A 94 -4.34 -1.08 4.80
N PHE A 95 -3.59 -0.04 5.14
CA PHE A 95 -2.15 -0.01 4.99
C PHE A 95 -1.48 -0.10 6.37
N TYR A 96 -0.52 -1.01 6.49
CA TYR A 96 0.34 -1.15 7.67
C TYR A 96 1.81 -1.07 7.27
N LYS A 97 2.68 -0.66 8.19
CA LYS A 97 4.13 -0.75 8.04
C LYS A 97 4.52 -2.21 7.98
N LYS A 98 5.47 -2.57 7.11
CA LYS A 98 6.12 -3.88 7.16
C LYS A 98 7.20 -3.85 8.24
N THR A 99 6.90 -4.47 9.38
CA THR A 99 7.84 -4.66 10.49
C THR A 99 8.12 -6.14 10.70
N GLY A 100 8.96 -6.48 11.67
CA GLY A 100 9.15 -7.88 12.07
C GLY A 100 7.85 -8.56 12.47
N ASN A 101 6.92 -7.80 13.06
CA ASN A 101 5.64 -8.31 13.55
C ASN A 101 4.64 -8.48 12.41
N THR A 102 4.34 -7.42 11.65
CA THR A 102 3.33 -7.47 10.57
C THR A 102 3.77 -8.34 9.39
N SER A 103 5.08 -8.63 9.24
CA SER A 103 5.58 -9.59 8.24
C SER A 103 5.03 -11.00 8.44
N TYR A 104 4.55 -11.36 9.63
CA TYR A 104 3.84 -12.63 9.88
C TYR A 104 2.72 -12.86 8.84
N PHE A 105 1.93 -11.82 8.60
CA PHE A 105 0.75 -11.86 7.74
C PHE A 105 1.07 -12.02 6.26
N MET A 106 2.33 -11.90 5.84
CA MET A 106 2.71 -12.20 4.44
C MET A 106 2.48 -13.67 4.08
N ASN A 107 2.60 -14.57 5.06
CA ASN A 107 2.50 -16.02 4.84
C ASN A 107 1.40 -16.69 5.66
N HIS A 108 0.68 -15.92 6.48
CA HIS A 108 -0.34 -16.44 7.40
C HIS A 108 -1.63 -15.63 7.28
N LYS A 109 -2.78 -16.28 7.52
CA LYS A 109 -4.06 -15.60 7.71
C LYS A 109 -4.19 -15.14 9.16
N GLU A 110 -5.13 -14.25 9.42
CA GLU A 110 -5.52 -13.96 10.80
C GLU A 110 -6.04 -15.23 11.47
N ASP A 111 -5.69 -15.40 12.73
CA ASP A 111 -6.19 -16.46 13.60
C ASP A 111 -7.00 -15.83 14.74
N PRO A 112 -8.27 -15.49 14.50
CA PRO A 112 -9.14 -14.91 15.52
C PRO A 112 -9.56 -16.02 16.51
N GLY A 113 -8.78 -16.21 17.58
CA GLY A 113 -9.08 -17.25 18.57
C GLY A 113 -8.04 -17.42 19.69
N GLY A 114 -8.54 -17.52 20.94
CA GLY A 114 -7.74 -17.96 22.09
C GLY A 114 -6.76 -16.91 22.65
N LEU A 115 -5.86 -17.37 23.53
CA LEU A 115 -4.87 -16.50 24.21
C LEU A 115 -3.74 -16.01 23.28
N MET A 116 -3.61 -16.60 22.08
CA MET A 116 -2.58 -16.31 21.10
C MET A 116 -3.20 -15.78 19.79
N SER A 117 -4.32 -15.05 19.89
CA SER A 117 -5.02 -14.48 18.73
C SER A 117 -4.09 -13.55 17.95
N GLU A 118 -3.96 -13.80 16.66
CA GLU A 118 -3.03 -13.09 15.78
C GLU A 118 -3.83 -12.40 14.67
N GLU A 119 -4.17 -11.13 14.91
CA GLU A 119 -5.00 -10.30 14.04
C GLU A 119 -4.25 -9.01 13.71
N ILE A 120 -4.26 -8.61 12.44
CA ILE A 120 -3.46 -7.45 12.00
C ILE A 120 -3.95 -6.15 12.67
N SER A 121 -5.23 -6.13 13.06
CA SER A 121 -5.86 -5.04 13.79
C SER A 121 -5.27 -4.79 15.19
N HIS A 122 -4.53 -5.75 15.75
CA HIS A 122 -3.81 -5.59 17.02
C HIS A 122 -2.55 -4.72 16.88
N TYR A 123 -2.01 -4.56 15.66
CA TYR A 123 -0.78 -3.81 15.38
C TYR A 123 -1.06 -2.33 15.09
N ARG A 124 -1.69 -1.65 16.06
CA ARG A 124 -2.11 -0.25 15.90
C ARG A 124 -0.95 0.71 15.66
N GLU A 125 0.22 0.45 16.24
CA GLU A 125 1.42 1.28 16.06
C GLU A 125 2.00 1.19 14.64
N ASP A 126 1.70 0.08 13.95
CA ASP A 126 2.11 -0.15 12.56
C ASP A 126 1.04 0.31 11.56
N TYR A 127 -0.13 0.74 12.01
CA TYR A 127 -1.18 1.24 11.13
C TYR A 127 -0.73 2.54 10.45
N ILE A 128 -0.89 2.63 9.13
CA ILE A 128 -0.52 3.80 8.32
C ILE A 128 -1.75 4.55 7.87
N ALA A 129 -2.65 3.88 7.16
CA ALA A 129 -3.75 4.55 6.48
C ALA A 129 -4.91 3.63 6.13
N ASN A 130 -6.05 4.26 5.87
CA ASN A 130 -7.23 3.72 5.26
C ASN A 130 -7.50 4.48 3.95
N TYR A 131 -7.78 3.76 2.87
CA TYR A 131 -8.36 4.33 1.66
C TYR A 131 -9.72 3.70 1.39
N ASN A 132 -10.77 4.49 1.61
CA ASN A 132 -12.15 4.06 1.42
C ASN A 132 -12.67 4.47 0.04
N ILE A 133 -13.32 3.53 -0.65
CA ILE A 133 -14.06 3.78 -1.87
C ILE A 133 -15.50 3.34 -1.64
N SER A 134 -16.43 4.28 -1.61
CA SER A 134 -17.84 4.00 -1.37
C SER A 134 -18.68 4.36 -2.60
N LYS A 135 -19.54 3.44 -3.03
CA LYS A 135 -20.53 3.74 -4.07
C LYS A 135 -21.58 4.71 -3.55
N CYS A 136 -22.07 5.54 -4.46
CA CYS A 136 -23.18 6.43 -4.20
C CYS A 136 -23.98 6.66 -5.50
N ASN A 137 -25.10 7.37 -5.38
CA ASN A 137 -25.88 7.76 -6.55
C ASN A 137 -25.01 8.60 -7.50
N GLY A 138 -24.95 8.20 -8.76
CA GLY A 138 -24.17 8.88 -9.79
C GLY A 138 -22.68 8.54 -9.83
N GLY A 139 -22.13 7.74 -8.90
CA GLY A 139 -20.71 7.37 -8.95
C GLY A 139 -20.14 6.77 -7.66
N LYS A 140 -19.06 7.37 -7.17
CA LYS A 140 -18.34 6.95 -5.96
C LYS A 140 -17.70 8.13 -5.24
N THR A 141 -17.54 8.00 -3.93
CA THR A 141 -16.64 8.83 -3.13
C THR A 141 -15.38 8.04 -2.82
N GLU A 142 -14.23 8.71 -2.87
CA GLU A 142 -12.95 8.17 -2.42
C GLU A 142 -12.40 9.06 -1.32
N LYS A 143 -11.99 8.43 -0.21
CA LYS A 143 -11.43 9.13 0.95
C LYS A 143 -10.17 8.43 1.42
N ILE A 144 -9.23 9.21 1.94
CA ILE A 144 -8.03 8.71 2.58
C ILE A 144 -7.96 9.24 4.00
N TYR A 145 -7.61 8.37 4.92
CA TYR A 145 -7.32 8.69 6.31
C TYR A 145 -5.93 8.15 6.61
N LEU A 146 -4.98 9.05 6.87
CA LEU A 146 -3.68 8.68 7.42
C LEU A 146 -3.79 8.68 8.94
N HIS A 147 -3.06 7.79 9.60
CA HIS A 147 -2.97 7.76 11.06
C HIS A 147 -2.63 9.16 11.60
N ASP A 148 -3.30 9.57 12.68
CA ASP A 148 -3.17 10.89 13.32
C ASP A 148 -3.53 12.13 12.47
N LEU A 149 -3.99 11.95 11.22
CA LEU A 149 -4.44 13.05 10.36
C LEU A 149 -5.96 13.05 10.17
N THR A 150 -6.49 14.19 9.74
CA THR A 150 -7.91 14.30 9.39
C THR A 150 -8.20 13.56 8.10
N GLU A 151 -9.39 12.95 8.01
CA GLU A 151 -9.90 12.36 6.77
C GLU A 151 -9.93 13.39 5.62
N GLU A 152 -9.38 13.03 4.46
CA GLU A 152 -9.38 13.85 3.25
C GLU A 152 -10.23 13.19 2.16
N THR A 153 -11.01 14.00 1.43
CA THR A 153 -11.75 13.54 0.26
C THR A 153 -10.89 13.65 -0.98
N VAL A 154 -10.61 12.52 -1.63
CA VAL A 154 -9.78 12.43 -2.85
C VAL A 154 -10.64 12.58 -4.10
N VAL A 155 -11.85 11.99 -4.09
CA VAL A 155 -12.83 12.10 -5.16
C VAL A 155 -14.22 12.24 -4.53
N ASN A 156 -14.99 13.22 -4.97
CA ASN A 156 -16.42 13.30 -4.68
C ASN A 156 -17.20 13.25 -6.00
N GLY A 157 -17.67 12.06 -6.37
CA GLY A 157 -18.45 11.82 -7.59
C GLY A 157 -19.92 11.54 -7.30
N CYS A 158 -20.42 11.89 -6.12
CA CYS A 158 -21.82 11.71 -5.77
C CYS A 158 -22.63 12.93 -6.19
N ASN A 159 -23.82 12.68 -6.76
CA ASN A 159 -24.78 13.72 -7.15
C ASN A 159 -26.06 13.60 -6.31
#